data_AF-A0A7R9UZ40-F1
#
_entry.id   AF-A0A7R9UZ40-F1
#
_cell.length_a   1.000
_cell.length_b   1.000
_cell.length_c   1.000
_cell.angle_alpha   90.00
_cell.angle_beta   90.00
_cell.angle_gamma   90.00
#
_symmetry.space_group_name_H-M   'P 1'
#
loop_
_entity.id
_entity.type
_entity.pdbx_description
1 polymer ?
#
loop_
_entity_poly.entity_id
_entity_poly.type
_entity_poly.pdbx_seq_one_letter_code
_entity_poly.pdbx_strand_id
1 'polypeptide(L)'
;AEASILSRERSPMLVVGWLAWQVCGEIPRHSWRVWRERRPTDKVVFVSHRWWSALTQRPDDESHTKYALICEGMRELIAAHGIAEHEAAIWIDYACIDQDDAHEQACGIASLVAYAARSTYVLIPVEPTYEAMAALHRASHPIDLIDYGERAWCRCEIYVFACLAEVTRRAVTVFAVGNLDVAPSNEPPAVPSEKHNGASVGMHKSRPSLRRSALARASLIEGR
;
A
#
# COMPACT_ATOMS: atom_id res chain seq x y z
N ALA A 1 29.07 -6.04 20.15
CA ALA A 1 27.89 -6.80 19.71
C ALA A 1 27.82 -6.68 18.20
N GLU A 2 27.80 -7.78 17.46
CA GLU A 2 27.63 -7.73 16.00
C GLU A 2 26.28 -7.10 15.67
N ALA A 3 26.27 -6.10 14.79
CA ALA A 3 25.03 -5.50 14.30
C ALA A 3 24.20 -6.59 13.63
N SER A 4 23.04 -6.91 14.22
CA SER A 4 22.04 -7.83 13.69
C SER A 4 21.76 -7.50 12.23
N ILE A 5 21.51 -8.51 11.39
CA ILE A 5 21.10 -8.31 9.99
C ILE A 5 19.87 -7.40 9.88
N LEU A 6 19.02 -7.39 10.92
CA LEU A 6 17.83 -6.53 11.05
C LEU A 6 18.17 -5.05 11.33
N SER A 7 19.44 -4.73 11.61
CA SER A 7 19.92 -3.38 11.93
C SER A 7 20.87 -2.78 10.88
N ARG A 8 21.21 -3.54 9.83
CA ARG A 8 22.09 -3.07 8.75
C ARG A 8 21.28 -2.40 7.64
N GLU A 9 20.72 -1.25 7.97
CA GLU A 9 20.17 -0.33 6.97
C GLU A 9 21.31 0.25 6.13
N ARG A 10 21.13 0.25 4.80
CA ARG A 10 22.01 0.96 3.86
C ARG A 10 21.57 2.42 3.68
N SER A 11 20.35 2.75 4.06
CA SER A 11 19.78 4.09 4.09
C SER A 11 18.81 4.20 5.29
N PRO A 12 18.73 5.35 5.99
CA PRO A 12 17.84 5.49 7.14
C PRO A 12 16.38 5.23 6.75
N MET A 13 15.61 4.61 7.66
CA MET A 13 14.17 4.47 7.46
C MET A 13 13.45 5.83 7.48
N LEU A 14 13.11 6.33 6.30
CA LEU A 14 12.26 7.51 6.11
C LEU A 14 10.78 7.11 6.14
N VAL A 15 9.93 8.00 6.66
CA VAL A 15 8.48 7.81 6.78
C VAL A 15 7.74 9.12 6.52
N VAL A 16 6.49 9.05 6.12
CA VAL A 16 5.58 10.19 6.07
C VAL A 16 4.67 10.15 7.30
N GLY A 17 4.70 11.19 8.13
CA GLY A 17 3.79 11.27 9.29
C GLY A 17 2.34 11.34 8.84
N TRP A 18 1.42 10.69 9.56
CA TRP A 18 0.01 10.60 9.16
C TRP A 18 -0.63 11.97 8.92
N LEU A 19 -0.39 12.94 9.81
CA LEU A 19 -0.91 14.31 9.65
C LEU A 19 -0.39 15.00 8.37
N ALA A 20 0.87 14.75 7.99
CA ALA A 20 1.45 15.29 6.76
C ALA A 20 0.92 14.55 5.51
N TRP A 21 0.68 13.25 5.64
CA TRP A 21 0.08 12.44 4.56
C TRP A 21 -1.31 12.95 4.19
N GLN A 22 -2.16 13.27 5.17
CA GLN A 22 -3.54 13.71 4.95
C GLN A 22 -3.66 15.00 4.13
N VAL A 23 -2.65 15.87 4.17
CA VAL A 23 -2.67 17.13 3.41
C VAL A 23 -2.14 16.99 1.98
N CYS A 24 -1.58 15.84 1.60
CA CYS A 24 -0.98 15.64 0.28
C CYS A 24 -2.02 15.52 -0.85
N GLY A 25 -3.17 14.88 -0.59
CA GLY A 25 -4.22 14.64 -1.60
C GLY A 25 -3.91 13.56 -2.65
N GLU A 26 -2.64 13.18 -2.81
CA GLU A 26 -2.18 12.02 -3.59
C GLU A 26 -0.99 11.34 -2.88
N ILE A 27 -0.56 10.16 -3.36
CA ILE A 27 0.65 9.49 -2.83
C ILE A 27 1.86 10.38 -3.15
N PRO A 28 2.53 10.96 -2.14
CA PRO A 28 3.61 11.91 -2.39
C PRO A 28 4.83 11.18 -2.95
N ARG A 29 5.50 11.80 -3.91
CA ARG A 29 6.80 11.34 -4.39
C ARG A 29 7.89 11.71 -3.37
N HIS A 30 8.94 10.90 -3.27
CA HIS A 30 10.10 11.21 -2.42
C HIS A 30 10.64 12.66 -2.60
N SER A 31 10.72 13.15 -3.85
CA SER A 31 11.23 14.50 -4.14
C SER A 31 10.37 15.65 -3.60
N TRP A 32 9.15 15.37 -3.11
CA TRP A 32 8.31 16.36 -2.43
C TRP A 32 8.78 16.67 -1.00
N ARG A 33 9.68 15.85 -0.44
CA ARG A 33 10.29 16.08 0.87
C ARG A 33 9.30 16.22 2.03
N VAL A 34 8.16 15.55 1.93
CA VAL A 34 7.18 15.42 3.04
C VAL A 34 7.55 14.32 4.04
N TRP A 35 8.59 13.55 3.72
CA TRP A 35 9.14 12.51 4.57
C TRP A 35 10.04 13.08 5.67
N ARG A 36 10.29 12.25 6.68
CA ARG A 36 11.24 12.48 7.77
C ARG A 36 11.85 11.16 8.20
N GLU A 37 12.97 11.18 8.92
CA GLU A 37 13.45 9.98 9.60
C GLU A 37 12.41 9.46 10.62
N ARG A 38 12.33 8.14 10.73
CA ARG A 38 11.49 7.45 11.71
C ARG A 38 11.92 7.80 13.14
N ARG A 39 10.95 8.15 13.98
CA ARG A 39 11.11 8.34 15.43
C ARG A 39 10.91 7.02 16.19
N PRO A 40 11.52 6.85 17.37
CA PRO A 40 11.30 5.65 18.19
C PRO A 40 9.83 5.40 18.56
N THR A 41 9.05 6.46 18.74
CA THR A 41 7.62 6.41 19.09
C THR A 41 6.70 6.07 17.91
N ASP A 42 7.20 6.13 16.67
CA ASP A 42 6.36 5.92 15.50
C ASP A 42 5.77 4.51 15.45
N LYS A 43 4.46 4.45 15.26
CA LYS A 43 3.72 3.25 14.83
C LYS A 43 3.68 3.26 13.30
N VAL A 44 4.69 2.64 12.71
CA VAL A 44 4.83 2.61 11.25
C VAL A 44 3.89 1.58 10.65
N VAL A 45 3.07 2.02 9.70
CA VAL A 45 2.27 1.18 8.80
C VAL A 45 3.04 1.04 7.48
N PHE A 46 3.47 -0.19 7.20
CA PHE A 46 4.11 -0.54 5.93
C PHE A 46 3.02 -0.77 4.89
N VAL A 47 2.99 0.06 3.86
CA VAL A 47 2.06 -0.12 2.74
C VAL A 47 2.74 -0.99 1.70
N SER A 48 2.37 -2.28 1.68
CA SER A 48 2.78 -3.19 0.61
C SER A 48 1.76 -3.14 -0.50
N HIS A 49 2.19 -2.81 -1.72
CA HIS A 49 1.28 -2.52 -2.82
C HIS A 49 1.89 -2.88 -4.17
N ARG A 50 1.02 -3.00 -5.19
CA ARG A 50 1.42 -2.98 -6.60
C ARG A 50 1.17 -1.60 -7.18
N TRP A 51 1.91 -1.22 -8.22
CA TRP A 51 1.57 -0.04 -9.01
C TRP A 51 0.32 -0.34 -9.87
N TRP A 52 -0.67 0.55 -9.85
CA TRP A 52 -1.91 0.39 -10.62
C TRP A 52 -1.79 1.01 -12.01
N SER A 53 -0.95 2.02 -12.18
CA SER A 53 -0.71 2.65 -13.48
C SER A 53 0.77 2.66 -13.84
N ALA A 54 1.21 1.67 -14.63
CA ALA A 54 2.58 1.67 -15.16
C ALA A 54 2.82 2.81 -16.18
N LEU A 55 1.74 3.31 -16.80
CA LEU A 55 1.80 4.33 -17.86
C LEU A 55 2.11 5.73 -17.32
N THR A 56 1.66 6.04 -16.10
CA THR A 56 1.78 7.38 -15.52
C THR A 56 3.06 7.58 -14.71
N GLN A 57 3.92 6.55 -14.61
CA GLN A 57 5.10 6.55 -13.72
C GLN A 57 4.74 6.91 -12.26
N ARG A 58 3.50 6.59 -11.86
CA ARG A 58 2.96 6.83 -10.53
C ARG A 58 2.39 5.53 -9.99
N PRO A 59 2.43 5.32 -8.67
CA PRO A 59 1.89 4.11 -8.08
C PRO A 59 0.37 4.06 -8.16
N ASP A 60 -0.31 5.19 -8.21
CA ASP A 60 -1.77 5.33 -8.15
C ASP A 60 -2.41 5.56 -9.53
N ASP A 61 -3.74 5.56 -9.58
CA ASP A 61 -4.51 6.02 -10.74
C ASP A 61 -4.71 7.56 -10.74
N GLU A 62 -5.29 8.08 -11.82
CA GLU A 62 -5.57 9.51 -11.98
C GLU A 62 -6.63 10.04 -10.99
N SER A 63 -7.42 9.15 -10.39
CA SER A 63 -8.46 9.48 -9.42
C SER A 63 -7.95 9.39 -7.97
N HIS A 64 -6.68 9.05 -7.77
CA HIS A 64 -6.05 8.85 -6.45
C HIS A 64 -6.78 7.81 -5.61
N THR A 65 -7.31 6.78 -6.25
CA THR A 65 -8.12 5.74 -5.60
C THR A 65 -7.32 5.02 -4.53
N LYS A 66 -6.05 4.71 -4.77
CA LYS A 66 -5.20 4.03 -3.78
C LYS A 66 -4.91 4.93 -2.60
N TYR A 67 -4.59 6.20 -2.84
CA TYR A 67 -4.40 7.18 -1.77
C TYR A 67 -5.62 7.26 -0.86
N ALA A 68 -6.83 7.29 -1.44
CA ALA A 68 -8.08 7.29 -0.68
C ALA A 68 -8.23 6.02 0.16
N LEU A 69 -7.98 4.84 -0.40
CA LEU A 69 -8.01 3.56 0.34
C LEU A 69 -6.97 3.51 1.46
N ILE A 70 -5.74 3.99 1.23
CA ILE A 70 -4.71 4.07 2.26
C ILE A 70 -5.18 4.98 3.40
N CYS A 71 -5.73 6.15 3.07
CA CYS A 71 -6.24 7.07 4.08
C CYS A 71 -7.35 6.44 4.91
N GLU A 72 -8.24 5.68 4.28
CA GLU A 72 -9.32 4.98 4.96
C GLU A 72 -8.79 3.86 5.86
N GLY A 73 -7.93 2.99 5.35
CA GLY A 73 -7.30 1.93 6.13
C GLY A 73 -6.47 2.45 7.31
N MET A 74 -5.79 3.58 7.14
CA MET A 74 -5.06 4.25 8.23
C MET A 74 -5.99 4.76 9.33
N ARG A 75 -7.09 5.45 8.98
CA ARG A 75 -8.07 5.93 9.98
C ARG A 75 -8.65 4.78 10.79
N GLU A 76 -9.02 3.69 10.12
CA GLU A 76 -9.56 2.51 10.78
C GLU A 76 -8.55 1.85 11.71
N LEU A 77 -7.30 1.68 11.26
CA LEU A 77 -6.23 1.11 12.07
C LEU A 77 -5.94 1.97 13.30
N ILE A 78 -5.85 3.29 13.11
CA ILE A 78 -5.62 4.26 14.19
C ILE A 78 -6.72 4.14 15.24
N ALA A 79 -7.98 4.11 14.81
CA ALA A 79 -9.13 3.97 15.70
C ALA A 79 -9.17 2.61 16.41
N ALA A 80 -8.94 1.51 15.67
CA ALA A 80 -9.01 0.15 16.21
C ALA A 80 -7.93 -0.15 17.26
N HIS A 81 -6.75 0.44 17.10
CA HIS A 81 -5.61 0.21 18.00
C HIS A 81 -5.31 1.38 18.95
N GLY A 82 -6.14 2.43 18.96
CA GLY A 82 -5.97 3.58 19.85
C GLY A 82 -4.65 4.31 19.64
N ILE A 83 -4.15 4.39 18.41
CA ILE A 83 -2.89 5.06 18.09
C ILE A 83 -3.12 6.57 18.11
N ALA A 84 -2.21 7.33 18.71
CA ALA A 84 -2.29 8.79 18.59
C ALA A 84 -1.89 9.22 17.17
N GLU A 85 -2.65 10.11 16.54
CA GLU A 85 -2.43 10.50 15.13
C GLU A 85 -1.01 11.01 14.85
N HIS A 86 -0.36 11.65 15.83
CA HIS A 86 1.00 12.16 15.70
C HIS A 86 2.09 11.08 15.82
N GLU A 87 1.74 9.89 16.32
CA GLU A 87 2.60 8.70 16.37
C GLU A 87 2.41 7.79 15.15
N ALA A 88 1.30 7.94 14.42
CA ALA A 88 1.06 7.19 13.19
C ALA A 88 1.97 7.69 12.05
N ALA A 89 2.64 6.76 11.37
CA ALA A 89 3.49 7.06 10.23
C ALA A 89 3.31 6.01 9.14
N ILE A 90 3.43 6.44 7.89
CA ILE A 90 3.31 5.59 6.72
C ILE A 90 4.70 5.38 6.14
N TRP A 91 5.01 4.14 5.84
CA TRP A 91 6.12 3.78 4.98
C TRP A 91 5.55 3.23 3.67
N ILE A 92 5.91 3.84 2.54
CA ILE A 92 5.59 3.37 1.18
C ILE A 92 6.79 3.67 0.29
N ASP A 93 7.19 2.73 -0.55
CA ASP A 93 8.40 2.79 -1.36
C ASP A 93 8.54 4.10 -2.16
N TYR A 94 7.48 4.54 -2.84
CA TYR A 94 7.46 5.73 -3.69
C TYR A 94 7.73 7.04 -2.94
N ALA A 95 7.29 7.13 -1.68
CA ALA A 95 7.45 8.32 -0.85
C ALA A 95 8.71 8.28 0.02
N CYS A 96 9.16 7.08 0.38
CA CYS A 96 10.18 6.87 1.41
C CYS A 96 11.53 6.40 0.85
N ILE A 97 11.60 6.00 -0.41
CA ILE A 97 12.85 5.68 -1.13
C ILE A 97 13.03 6.72 -2.24
N ASP A 98 14.26 7.18 -2.45
CA ASP A 98 14.58 8.08 -3.55
C ASP A 98 14.21 7.45 -4.91
N GLN A 99 13.51 8.22 -5.74
CA GLN A 99 13.02 7.81 -7.06
C GLN A 99 13.82 8.42 -8.20
N ASP A 100 14.76 9.32 -7.89
CA ASP A 100 15.51 10.13 -8.84
C ASP A 100 17.02 9.80 -8.78
N ASP A 101 17.55 9.48 -7.59
CA ASP A 101 18.94 9.03 -7.42
C ASP A 101 19.04 7.49 -7.36
N ALA A 102 19.73 6.90 -8.35
CA ALA A 102 19.84 5.45 -8.49
C ALA A 102 20.62 4.78 -7.35
N HIS A 103 21.62 5.46 -6.77
CA HIS A 103 22.38 4.92 -5.65
C HIS A 103 21.50 4.90 -4.39
N GLU A 104 20.87 6.03 -4.07
CA GLU A 104 19.98 6.13 -2.92
C GLU A 104 18.78 5.17 -3.05
N GLN A 105 18.23 5.04 -4.26
CA GLN A 105 17.20 4.07 -4.56
C GLN A 105 17.67 2.64 -4.25
N ALA A 106 18.85 2.24 -4.73
CA ALA A 106 19.42 0.93 -4.47
C ALA A 106 19.68 0.69 -2.97
N CYS A 107 20.13 1.70 -2.23
CA CYS A 107 20.30 1.63 -0.78
C CYS A 107 18.96 1.47 -0.05
N GLY A 108 17.91 2.18 -0.46
CA GLY A 108 16.56 2.01 0.06
C GLY A 108 16.01 0.61 -0.20
N ILE A 109 16.15 0.11 -1.43
CA ILE A 109 15.72 -1.25 -1.82
C ILE A 109 16.45 -2.31 -0.99
N ALA A 110 17.77 -2.17 -0.84
CA ALA A 110 18.58 -3.10 -0.05
C ALA A 110 18.21 -3.09 1.45
N SER A 111 17.51 -2.07 1.93
CA SER A 111 17.11 -1.90 3.34
C SER A 111 15.68 -2.37 3.63
N LEU A 112 14.94 -2.85 2.62
CA LEU A 112 13.52 -3.22 2.73
C LEU A 112 13.23 -4.24 3.84
N VAL A 113 14.09 -5.24 4.03
CA VAL A 113 13.95 -6.23 5.11
C VAL A 113 14.01 -5.58 6.49
N ALA A 114 14.92 -4.61 6.68
CA ALA A 114 15.04 -3.88 7.94
C ALA A 114 13.84 -2.95 8.16
N TYR A 115 13.34 -2.30 7.11
CA TYR A 115 12.15 -1.45 7.18
C TYR A 115 10.89 -2.26 7.54
N ALA A 116 10.73 -3.44 6.95
CA ALA A 116 9.67 -4.38 7.31
C ALA A 116 9.79 -4.81 8.79
N ALA A 117 10.99 -5.17 9.24
CA ALA A 117 11.27 -5.53 10.63
C ALA A 117 10.93 -4.45 11.66
N ARG A 118 11.04 -3.18 11.26
CA ARG A 118 10.79 -2.01 12.10
C ARG A 118 9.36 -1.46 11.98
N SER A 119 8.55 -2.06 11.11
CA SER A 119 7.16 -1.68 10.94
C SER A 119 6.27 -2.40 11.95
N THR A 120 5.16 -1.76 12.32
CA THR A 120 4.21 -2.29 13.33
C THR A 120 3.05 -3.01 12.66
N TYR A 121 2.59 -2.49 11.52
CA TYR A 121 1.44 -2.99 10.78
C TYR A 121 1.78 -3.12 9.31
N VAL A 122 1.03 -3.96 8.59
CA VAL A 122 1.05 -4.03 7.14
C VAL A 122 -0.33 -3.73 6.60
N LEU A 123 -0.41 -2.76 5.71
CA LEU A 123 -1.63 -2.41 4.99
C LEU A 123 -1.46 -2.75 3.51
N ILE A 124 -2.42 -3.47 2.95
CA ILE A 124 -2.46 -3.83 1.53
C ILE A 124 -3.68 -3.16 0.88
N PRO A 125 -3.52 -2.10 0.08
CA PRO A 125 -4.61 -1.55 -0.71
C PRO A 125 -4.92 -2.49 -1.89
N VAL A 126 -6.16 -2.94 -1.97
CA VAL A 126 -6.67 -3.82 -3.03
C VAL A 126 -7.33 -2.97 -4.10
N GLU A 127 -6.98 -3.22 -5.36
CA GLU A 127 -7.58 -2.53 -6.49
C GLU A 127 -9.09 -2.79 -6.50
N PRO A 128 -9.94 -1.76 -6.66
CA PRO A 128 -11.38 -1.94 -6.62
C PRO A 128 -11.88 -2.48 -7.98
N THR A 129 -11.46 -3.69 -8.32
CA THR A 129 -12.06 -4.50 -9.40
C THR A 129 -12.97 -5.55 -8.78
N TYR A 130 -13.98 -6.00 -9.52
CA TYR A 130 -14.93 -6.99 -9.01
C TYR A 130 -14.21 -8.28 -8.59
N GLU A 131 -13.27 -8.77 -9.40
CA GLU A 131 -12.49 -9.97 -9.12
C GLU A 131 -11.63 -9.80 -7.86
N ALA A 132 -10.94 -8.67 -7.72
CA ALA A 132 -10.06 -8.42 -6.58
C ALA A 132 -10.86 -8.28 -5.28
N MET A 133 -12.03 -7.63 -5.31
CA MET A 133 -12.91 -7.52 -4.15
C MET A 133 -13.51 -8.88 -3.76
N ALA A 134 -13.89 -9.71 -4.74
CA ALA A 134 -14.35 -11.06 -4.49
C ALA A 134 -13.24 -11.95 -3.89
N ALA A 135 -11.99 -11.77 -4.33
CA ALA A 135 -10.83 -12.44 -3.75
C ALA A 135 -10.56 -11.96 -2.32
N LEU A 136 -10.57 -10.64 -2.07
CA LEU A 136 -10.40 -10.05 -0.74
C LEU A 136 -11.39 -10.62 0.27
N HIS A 137 -12.66 -10.80 -0.09
CA HIS A 137 -13.66 -11.40 0.80
C HIS A 137 -13.39 -12.85 1.20
N ARG A 138 -12.72 -13.62 0.34
CA ARG A 138 -12.41 -15.03 0.58
C ARG A 138 -10.99 -15.24 1.07
N ALA A 139 -10.15 -14.21 1.01
CA ALA A 139 -8.74 -14.28 1.34
C ALA A 139 -8.57 -14.61 2.82
N SER A 140 -7.76 -15.63 3.07
CA SER A 140 -7.32 -16.03 4.40
C SER A 140 -5.86 -15.64 4.66
N HIS A 141 -5.13 -15.37 3.58
CA HIS A 141 -3.72 -14.98 3.61
C HIS A 141 -3.47 -13.92 2.52
N PRO A 142 -2.46 -13.02 2.65
CA PRO A 142 -2.17 -12.02 1.61
C PRO A 142 -1.84 -12.60 0.23
N ILE A 143 -1.42 -13.86 0.18
CA ILE A 143 -1.15 -14.55 -1.09
C ILE A 143 -2.43 -14.86 -1.88
N ASP A 144 -3.59 -14.84 -1.23
CA ASP A 144 -4.89 -15.12 -1.85
C ASP A 144 -5.45 -13.87 -2.59
N LEU A 145 -4.81 -12.71 -2.42
CA LEU A 145 -5.21 -11.47 -3.05
C LEU A 145 -4.78 -11.46 -4.52
N ILE A 146 -5.75 -11.29 -5.42
CA ILE A 146 -5.51 -11.12 -6.86
C ILE A 146 -4.66 -9.87 -7.10
N ASP A 147 -3.77 -9.95 -8.10
CA ASP A 147 -2.80 -8.92 -8.50
C ASP A 147 -1.75 -8.52 -7.45
N TYR A 148 -1.87 -9.00 -6.21
CA TYR A 148 -0.91 -8.77 -5.14
C TYR A 148 -0.12 -10.04 -4.82
N GLY A 149 -0.80 -11.14 -4.52
CA GLY A 149 -0.21 -12.41 -4.09
C GLY A 149 0.67 -13.09 -5.15
N GLU A 150 0.51 -12.72 -6.43
CA GLU A 150 1.26 -13.25 -7.56
C GLU A 150 2.61 -12.55 -7.76
N ARG A 151 2.79 -11.37 -7.16
CA ARG A 151 3.98 -10.53 -7.33
C ARG A 151 5.11 -11.01 -6.44
N ALA A 152 6.24 -11.35 -7.04
CA ALA A 152 7.42 -11.84 -6.32
C ALA A 152 7.85 -10.90 -5.16
N TRP A 153 7.82 -9.59 -5.40
CA TRP A 153 8.20 -8.60 -4.39
C TRP A 153 7.23 -8.56 -3.21
N CYS A 154 5.92 -8.48 -3.48
CA CYS A 154 4.87 -8.48 -2.44
C CYS A 154 4.91 -9.77 -1.60
N ARG A 155 5.15 -10.93 -2.24
CA ARG A 155 5.35 -12.20 -1.53
C ARG A 155 6.56 -12.17 -0.61
N CYS A 156 7.66 -11.58 -1.05
CA CYS A 156 8.88 -11.44 -0.24
C CYS A 156 8.62 -10.57 1.00
N GLU A 157 7.94 -9.43 0.83
CA GLU A 157 7.58 -8.54 1.93
C GLU A 157 6.73 -9.27 2.98
N ILE A 158 5.67 -9.94 2.56
CA ILE A 158 4.80 -10.72 3.48
C ILE A 158 5.55 -11.88 4.12
N TYR A 159 6.40 -12.57 3.39
CA TYR A 159 7.24 -13.64 3.95
C TYR A 159 8.14 -13.12 5.07
N VAL A 160 8.79 -11.97 4.85
CA VAL A 160 9.60 -11.31 5.89
C VAL A 160 8.75 -10.97 7.11
N PHE A 161 7.57 -10.39 6.93
CA PHE A 161 6.65 -10.10 8.04
C PHE A 161 6.20 -11.35 8.79
N ALA A 162 5.91 -12.45 8.09
CA ALA A 162 5.55 -13.73 8.71
C ALA A 162 6.71 -14.31 9.53
N CYS A 163 7.93 -14.31 8.98
CA CYS A 163 9.12 -14.73 9.71
C CYS A 163 9.38 -13.87 10.94
N LEU A 164 9.21 -12.55 10.83
CA LEU A 164 9.38 -11.64 11.96
C LEU A 164 8.34 -11.88 13.04
N ALA A 165 7.08 -12.10 12.65
CA ALA A 165 6.02 -12.41 13.60
C ALA A 165 6.38 -13.63 14.45
N GLU A 166 6.84 -14.70 13.79
CA GLU A 166 7.25 -15.94 14.42
C GLU A 166 8.47 -15.75 15.33
N VAL A 167 9.56 -15.17 14.81
CA VAL A 167 10.84 -15.02 15.54
C VAL A 167 10.70 -14.06 16.73
N THR A 168 9.91 -12.99 16.59
CA THR A 168 9.71 -12.00 17.65
C THR A 168 8.58 -12.38 18.61
N ARG A 169 7.83 -13.46 18.33
CA ARG A 169 6.59 -13.84 19.02
C ARG A 169 5.61 -12.66 19.13
N ARG A 170 5.57 -11.83 18.09
CA ARG A 170 4.71 -10.66 18.01
C ARG A 170 3.72 -10.89 16.89
N ALA A 171 2.42 -10.75 17.16
CA ALA A 171 1.44 -10.69 16.10
C ALA A 171 1.77 -9.50 15.18
N VAL A 172 2.03 -9.78 13.90
CA VAL A 172 2.03 -8.74 12.87
C VAL A 172 0.63 -8.68 12.32
N THR A 173 -0.06 -7.56 12.56
CA THR A 173 -1.38 -7.34 11.99
C THR A 173 -1.22 -6.96 10.52
N VAL A 174 -1.58 -7.90 9.65
CA VAL A 174 -1.68 -7.69 8.21
C VAL A 174 -3.15 -7.60 7.84
N PHE A 175 -3.54 -6.47 7.23
CA PHE A 175 -4.89 -6.25 6.80
C PHE A 175 -4.93 -5.68 5.40
N ALA A 176 -5.97 -6.06 4.66
CA ALA A 176 -6.23 -5.57 3.32
C ALA A 176 -7.52 -4.75 3.30
N VAL A 177 -7.50 -3.67 2.52
CA VAL A 177 -8.60 -2.71 2.40
C VAL A 177 -8.93 -2.51 0.93
N GLY A 178 -10.21 -2.60 0.61
CA GLY A 178 -10.75 -2.35 -0.74
C GLY A 178 -12.15 -1.76 -0.66
N ASN A 179 -12.62 -1.18 -1.77
CA ASN A 179 -13.94 -0.55 -1.86
C ASN A 179 -14.94 -1.48 -2.57
N LEU A 180 -16.12 -1.68 -1.98
CA LEU A 180 -17.19 -2.54 -2.48
C LEU A 180 -18.10 -1.91 -3.53
N ASP A 181 -17.95 -0.62 -3.83
CA ASP A 181 -18.82 0.09 -4.78
C ASP A 181 -18.61 -0.30 -6.25
N VAL A 182 -17.85 -1.37 -6.50
CA VAL A 182 -17.56 -1.89 -7.83
C VAL A 182 -18.71 -2.78 -8.27
N ALA A 183 -19.60 -2.22 -9.09
CA ALA A 183 -20.57 -3.04 -9.81
C ALA A 183 -19.82 -4.07 -10.69
N PRO A 184 -20.35 -5.30 -10.85
CA PRO A 184 -19.77 -6.23 -11.81
C PRO A 184 -19.70 -5.56 -13.17
N SER A 185 -18.52 -5.51 -13.78
CA SER A 185 -18.38 -5.02 -15.14
C SER A 185 -19.17 -5.94 -16.06
N ASN A 186 -20.23 -5.43 -16.66
CA ASN A 186 -20.90 -6.11 -17.78
C ASN A 186 -20.02 -6.13 -19.05
N GLU A 187 -18.83 -5.52 -18.99
CA GLU A 187 -17.87 -5.57 -20.08
C GLU A 187 -17.13 -6.92 -20.05
N PRO A 188 -17.18 -7.69 -21.14
CA PRO A 188 -16.33 -8.86 -21.27
C PRO A 188 -14.86 -8.43 -21.18
N PRO A 189 -13.97 -9.31 -20.67
CA PRO A 189 -12.55 -9.01 -20.56
C PRO A 189 -12.03 -8.52 -21.91
N ALA A 190 -11.32 -7.39 -21.90
CA ALA A 190 -10.76 -6.79 -23.10
C ALA A 190 -9.89 -7.84 -23.82
N VAL A 191 -10.38 -8.31 -24.96
CA VAL A 191 -9.59 -9.09 -25.90
C VAL A 191 -8.40 -8.21 -26.32
N PRO A 192 -7.15 -8.72 -26.35
CA PRO A 192 -6.01 -7.92 -26.77
C PRO A 192 -6.27 -7.41 -28.20
N SER A 193 -6.55 -6.11 -28.34
CA SER A 193 -6.95 -5.53 -29.61
C SER A 193 -5.74 -5.36 -30.52
N GLU A 194 -5.77 -6.01 -31.68
CA GLU A 194 -4.96 -5.61 -32.82
C GLU A 194 -5.25 -4.13 -33.17
N LYS A 195 -4.17 -3.39 -33.43
CA LYS A 195 -4.17 -1.96 -33.71
C LYS A 195 -5.08 -1.65 -34.90
N HIS A 196 -6.12 -0.84 -34.70
CA HIS A 196 -6.75 -0.07 -35.77
C HIS A 196 -7.09 1.36 -35.30
N ASN A 197 -6.62 2.33 -36.08
CA ASN A 197 -6.83 3.76 -35.90
C ASN A 197 -8.28 4.14 -36.19
N GLY A 198 -8.90 4.94 -35.32
CA GLY A 198 -10.17 5.60 -35.62
C GLY A 198 -10.61 6.51 -34.48
N ALA A 199 -10.57 7.82 -34.71
CA ALA A 199 -11.01 8.85 -33.78
C ALA A 199 -12.54 8.89 -33.67
N SER A 200 -13.07 9.11 -32.46
CA SER A 200 -14.35 9.82 -32.29
C SER A 200 -14.46 10.47 -30.91
N VAL A 201 -15.11 11.64 -30.92
CA VAL A 201 -15.37 12.56 -29.80
C VAL A 201 -16.71 12.20 -29.16
N GLY A 202 -16.77 12.17 -27.83
CA GLY A 202 -18.01 11.96 -27.08
C GLY A 202 -17.97 12.64 -25.71
N MET A 203 -18.70 13.74 -25.59
CA MET A 203 -18.84 14.57 -24.39
C MET A 203 -19.97 14.01 -23.51
N HIS A 204 -19.71 13.62 -22.25
CA HIS A 204 -20.76 13.34 -21.28
C HIS A 204 -20.46 13.86 -19.87
N LYS A 205 -21.51 14.44 -19.28
CA LYS A 205 -21.52 15.26 -18.07
C LYS A 205 -21.48 14.40 -16.81
N SER A 206 -20.64 14.82 -15.88
CA SER A 206 -20.50 14.30 -14.51
C SER A 206 -21.72 14.62 -13.63
N ARG A 207 -22.08 13.67 -12.77
CA ARG A 207 -22.85 13.88 -11.54
C ARG A 207 -22.05 13.31 -10.37
N PRO A 208 -21.72 14.09 -9.32
CA PRO A 208 -21.13 13.53 -8.13
C PRO A 208 -22.24 12.91 -7.28
N SER A 209 -22.35 11.57 -7.28
CA SER A 209 -23.11 10.88 -6.24
C SER A 209 -22.16 10.55 -5.11
N LEU A 210 -22.30 11.23 -3.97
CA LEU A 210 -21.76 10.78 -2.68
C LEU A 210 -22.50 9.50 -2.27
N ARG A 211 -22.10 8.36 -2.84
CA ARG A 211 -22.39 7.06 -2.26
C ARG A 211 -21.42 6.89 -1.11
N ARG A 212 -21.94 6.57 0.08
CA ARG A 212 -21.11 6.04 1.16
C ARG A 212 -20.64 4.67 0.69
N SER A 213 -19.40 4.59 0.26
CA SER A 213 -18.76 3.35 -0.11
C SER A 213 -18.70 2.41 1.08
N ALA A 214 -19.07 1.15 0.87
CA ALA A 214 -18.81 0.11 1.85
C ALA A 214 -17.37 -0.41 1.66
N LEU A 215 -16.63 -0.55 2.75
CA LEU A 215 -15.30 -1.16 2.73
C LEU A 215 -15.40 -2.67 2.85
N ALA A 216 -14.60 -3.40 2.06
CA ALA A 216 -14.28 -4.78 2.38
C ALA A 216 -12.98 -4.83 3.17
N ARG A 217 -12.95 -5.74 4.15
CA ARG A 217 -11.82 -5.93 5.04
C ARG A 217 -11.55 -7.41 5.22
N ALA A 218 -10.26 -7.75 5.20
CA ALA A 218 -9.78 -9.05 5.63
C ALA A 218 -8.62 -8.82 6.60
N SER A 219 -8.75 -9.37 7.81
CA SER A 219 -7.59 -9.60 8.67
C SER A 219 -6.96 -10.90 8.19
N LEU A 220 -5.75 -10.81 7.65
CA LEU A 220 -5.12 -11.90 6.90
C LEU A 220 -4.09 -12.65 7.73
N ILE A 221 -3.53 -11.99 8.75
CA ILE A 221 -2.64 -12.59 9.73
C ILE A 221 -2.96 -11.93 11.07
N GLU A 222 -3.68 -12.64 11.93
CA GLU A 222 -3.78 -12.35 13.36
C GLU A 222 -3.19 -13.54 14.10
N GLY A 223 -2.05 -13.32 14.76
CA GLY A 223 -1.42 -14.35 15.58
C GLY A 223 -2.35 -14.77 16.72
N ARG A 224 -2.49 -16.09 16.92
CA ARG A 224 -3.17 -16.69 18.08
C ARG A 224 -2.39 -16.47 19.36
#